data_AF-D8IWU3-F1
#
_entry.id   AF-D8IWU3-F1
#
_cell.length_a   1.000
_cell.length_b   1.000
_cell.length_c   1.000
_cell.angle_alpha   90.00
_cell.angle_beta   90.00
_cell.angle_gamma   90.00
#
_symmetry.space_group_name_H-M   'P 1'
#
loop_
_entity.id
_entity.type
_entity.pdbx_description
1 polymer ?
#
loop_
_entity_poly.entity_id
_entity_poly.type
_entity_poly.pdbx_seq_one_letter_code
_entity_poly.pdbx_strand_id
1 'polypeptide(L)'
;MPAMEELHVDPLETLYRDHHGWLRAWLRRKLGCTEQAADLAHDTFLRLLATRDVLSALKEPRAYLVTAARHLLIDRSRRQQIRQAYLDQLERQFGACPELMHAPSAETILQAVQAIEALGRALQAARAEAAEAFILHYVQGRRQEELASHFNVSLRTVQGWLAQALIQCHRHLAAPGA
;
A
#
# COMPACT_ATOMS: atom_id res chain seq x y z
N MET A 1 47.37 -15.87 -39.18
CA MET A 1 47.58 -15.70 -37.74
C MET A 1 46.73 -14.51 -37.28
N PRO A 2 45.49 -14.69 -36.82
CA PRO A 2 44.74 -13.57 -36.28
C PRO A 2 45.31 -13.25 -34.89
N ALA A 3 45.57 -11.95 -34.68
CA ALA A 3 46.05 -11.41 -33.43
C ALA A 3 45.06 -11.74 -32.31
N MET A 4 45.62 -12.16 -31.16
CA MET A 4 44.90 -12.40 -29.92
C MET A 4 44.09 -11.16 -29.57
N GLU A 5 42.78 -11.30 -29.63
CA GLU A 5 41.80 -10.35 -29.12
C GLU A 5 42.17 -10.05 -27.67
N GLU A 6 42.69 -8.84 -27.43
CA GLU A 6 43.06 -8.38 -26.10
C GLU A 6 41.82 -8.50 -25.21
N LEU A 7 41.86 -9.41 -24.24
CA LEU A 7 40.87 -9.55 -23.19
C LEU A 7 40.78 -8.21 -22.46
N HIS A 8 39.83 -7.36 -22.87
CA HIS A 8 39.51 -6.13 -22.18
C HIS A 8 38.80 -6.51 -20.88
N VAL A 9 39.58 -6.83 -19.85
CA VAL A 9 39.07 -7.15 -18.52
C VAL A 9 38.31 -5.94 -18.03
N ASP A 10 36.99 -6.07 -17.87
CA ASP A 10 36.15 -4.97 -17.38
C ASP A 10 36.71 -4.54 -16.00
N PRO A 11 37.12 -3.27 -15.82
CA PRO A 11 37.63 -2.78 -14.54
C PRO A 11 36.68 -3.07 -13.37
N LEU A 12 35.37 -3.14 -13.65
CA LEU A 12 34.35 -3.53 -12.67
C LEU A 12 34.45 -5.00 -12.26
N GLU A 13 34.74 -5.91 -13.19
CA GLU A 13 34.88 -7.35 -12.93
C GLU A 13 36.05 -7.60 -11.96
N THR A 14 37.19 -6.94 -12.22
CA THR A 14 38.35 -7.01 -11.33
C THR A 14 38.04 -6.42 -9.96
N LEU A 15 37.40 -5.24 -9.91
CA LEU A 15 36.98 -4.62 -8.66
C LEU A 15 36.02 -5.52 -7.85
N TYR A 16 35.07 -6.15 -8.53
CA TYR A 16 34.10 -7.05 -7.92
C TYR A 16 34.78 -8.28 -7.33
N ARG A 17 35.58 -8.99 -8.13
CA ARG A 17 36.32 -10.18 -7.70
C ARG A 17 37.20 -9.88 -6.48
N ASP A 18 37.91 -8.75 -6.50
CA ASP A 18 38.94 -8.45 -5.52
C ASP A 18 38.39 -7.84 -4.22
N HIS A 19 37.18 -7.24 -4.24
CA HIS A 19 36.64 -6.50 -3.09
C HIS A 19 35.26 -6.92 -2.61
N HIS A 20 34.48 -7.70 -3.38
CA HIS A 20 33.14 -8.13 -2.97
C HIS A 20 33.17 -8.97 -1.67
N GLY A 21 34.06 -9.96 -1.58
CA GLY A 21 34.17 -10.81 -0.39
C GLY A 21 34.55 -10.02 0.87
N TRP A 22 35.48 -9.07 0.73
CA TRP A 22 35.89 -8.18 1.81
C TRP A 22 34.75 -7.26 2.26
N LEU A 23 34.05 -6.62 1.30
CA LEU A 23 32.95 -5.71 1.60
C LEU A 23 31.80 -6.44 2.30
N ARG A 24 31.43 -7.63 1.80
CA ARG A 24 30.42 -8.49 2.42
C ARG A 24 30.80 -8.88 3.85
N ALA A 25 32.07 -9.23 4.10
CA ALA A 25 32.54 -9.55 5.45
C ALA A 25 32.50 -8.32 6.38
N TRP A 26 32.87 -7.14 5.88
CA TRP A 26 32.78 -5.88 6.63
C TRP A 26 31.32 -5.53 6.96
N LEU A 27 30.41 -5.67 5.99
CA LEU A 27 28.97 -5.45 6.19
C LEU A 27 28.36 -6.44 7.15
N ARG A 28 28.75 -7.72 7.09
CA ARG A 28 28.28 -8.75 8.02
C ARG A 28 28.64 -8.40 9.46
N ARG A 29 29.88 -7.93 9.71
CA ARG A 29 30.29 -7.48 11.06
C ARG A 29 29.49 -6.27 11.54
N LYS A 30 29.06 -5.40 10.61
CA LYS A 30 28.31 -4.19 10.94
C LYS A 30 26.81 -4.44 11.16
N LEU A 31 26.22 -5.34 10.38
CA LEU A 31 24.77 -5.60 10.35
C LEU A 31 24.37 -6.81 11.19
N GLY A 32 25.29 -7.72 11.50
CA GLY A 32 24.98 -8.98 12.19
C GLY A 32 24.13 -9.97 11.39
N CYS A 33 23.71 -9.63 10.16
CA CYS A 33 22.88 -10.44 9.30
C CYS A 33 23.60 -10.76 7.98
N THR A 34 23.76 -12.05 7.66
CA THR A 34 24.46 -12.50 6.46
C THR A 34 23.72 -12.12 5.17
N GLU A 35 22.40 -12.28 5.15
CA GLU A 35 21.57 -11.99 3.96
C GLU A 35 21.58 -10.49 3.63
N GLN A 36 21.30 -9.64 4.63
CA GLN A 36 21.32 -8.18 4.43
C GLN A 36 22.70 -7.67 4.02
N ALA A 37 23.77 -8.31 4.50
CA ALA A 37 25.14 -7.97 4.10
C ALA A 37 25.42 -8.37 2.64
N ALA A 38 24.89 -9.50 2.16
CA ALA A 38 25.00 -9.91 0.77
C ALA A 38 24.22 -8.96 -0.15
N ASP A 39 22.97 -8.64 0.18
CA ASP A 39 22.13 -7.71 -0.58
C ASP A 39 22.76 -6.32 -0.70
N LEU A 40 23.25 -5.79 0.42
CA LEU A 40 23.82 -4.44 0.42
C LEU A 40 25.19 -4.40 -0.29
N ALA A 41 25.98 -5.48 -0.23
CA ALA A 41 27.17 -5.60 -1.05
C ALA A 41 26.80 -5.59 -2.55
N HIS A 42 25.78 -6.36 -2.93
CA HIS A 42 25.27 -6.41 -4.29
C HIS A 42 24.80 -5.02 -4.78
N ASP A 43 23.94 -4.34 -4.02
CA ASP A 43 23.47 -2.98 -4.33
C ASP A 43 24.61 -1.97 -4.49
N THR A 44 25.67 -2.11 -3.69
CA THR A 44 26.85 -1.24 -3.78
C THR A 44 27.53 -1.39 -5.13
N PHE A 45 27.68 -2.63 -5.62
CA PHE A 45 28.26 -2.90 -6.94
C PHE A 45 27.31 -2.57 -8.10
N LEU A 46 25.99 -2.75 -7.94
CA LEU A 46 25.01 -2.27 -8.93
C LEU A 46 25.07 -0.75 -9.09
N ARG A 47 25.23 -0.01 -7.99
CA ARG A 47 25.40 1.45 -8.05
C ARG A 47 26.68 1.85 -8.79
N LEU A 48 27.78 1.12 -8.58
CA LEU A 48 29.03 1.30 -9.33
C LEU A 48 28.86 0.99 -10.82
N LEU A 49 28.11 -0.07 -11.15
CA LEU A 49 27.79 -0.41 -12.54
C LEU A 49 26.99 0.70 -13.22
N ALA A 50 26.09 1.37 -12.51
CA ALA A 50 25.34 2.51 -13.02
C ALA A 50 26.17 3.80 -13.14
N THR A 51 27.37 3.84 -12.57
CA THR A 51 28.26 5.02 -12.58
C THR A 51 29.66 4.63 -13.08
N ARG A 52 29.74 4.08 -14.30
CA ARG A 52 30.98 3.55 -14.90
C ARG A 52 32.11 4.58 -14.98
N ASP A 53 31.80 5.86 -15.17
CA ASP A 53 32.81 6.93 -15.30
C ASP A 53 33.64 7.15 -14.03
N VAL A 54 33.15 6.73 -12.86
CA VAL A 54 33.86 6.85 -11.58
C VAL A 54 34.92 5.75 -11.40
N LEU A 55 34.81 4.64 -12.14
CA LEU A 55 35.72 3.50 -12.03
C LEU A 55 37.14 3.81 -12.52
N SER A 56 37.28 4.62 -13.56
CA SER A 56 38.58 4.98 -14.16
C SER A 56 39.39 5.96 -13.31
N ALA A 57 38.75 6.68 -12.37
CA ALA A 57 39.38 7.66 -11.49
C ALA A 57 39.56 7.19 -10.04
N LEU A 58 39.23 5.92 -9.75
CA LEU A 58 39.12 5.41 -8.38
C LEU A 58 40.49 5.09 -7.76
N LYS A 59 41.07 6.04 -7.02
CA LYS A 59 42.37 5.87 -6.34
C LYS A 59 42.29 4.97 -5.10
N GLU A 60 41.16 5.01 -4.38
CA GLU A 60 40.95 4.25 -3.13
C GLU A 60 39.66 3.43 -3.18
N PRO A 61 39.70 2.23 -3.77
CA PRO A 61 38.49 1.47 -4.04
C PRO A 61 37.72 1.04 -2.79
N ARG A 62 38.44 0.62 -1.75
CA ARG A 62 37.84 0.20 -0.47
C ARG A 62 37.15 1.34 0.27
N ALA A 63 37.77 2.53 0.30
CA ALA A 63 37.20 3.71 0.96
C ALA A 63 35.92 4.16 0.26
N TYR A 64 35.92 4.14 -1.07
CA TYR A 64 34.72 4.42 -1.88
C TYR A 64 33.60 3.41 -1.62
N LEU A 65 33.89 2.11 -1.68
CA LEU A 65 32.91 1.03 -1.44
C LEU A 65 32.25 1.15 -0.06
N VAL A 66 33.05 1.44 0.98
CA VAL A 66 32.52 1.65 2.34
C VAL A 66 31.63 2.88 2.39
N THR A 67 32.00 3.97 1.72
CA THR A 67 31.20 5.21 1.68
C THR A 67 29.87 4.98 0.95
N ALA A 68 29.91 4.35 -0.21
CA ALA A 68 28.72 4.00 -0.99
C ALA A 68 27.77 3.08 -0.19
N ALA A 69 28.31 2.02 0.42
CA ALA A 69 27.53 1.12 1.26
C ALA A 69 26.94 1.83 2.51
N ARG A 70 27.68 2.76 3.12
CA ARG A 70 27.17 3.58 4.24
C ARG A 70 26.01 4.47 3.82
N HIS A 71 26.10 5.11 2.66
CA HIS A 71 24.99 5.91 2.14
C HIS A 71 23.75 5.05 1.88
N LEU A 72 23.92 3.88 1.25
CA LEU A 72 22.80 2.95 1.03
C LEU A 72 22.15 2.50 2.35
N LEU A 73 22.93 2.27 3.40
CA LEU A 73 22.40 1.95 4.73
C LEU A 73 21.58 3.09 5.33
N ILE A 74 22.10 4.32 5.25
CA ILE A 74 21.40 5.52 5.74
C ILE A 74 20.09 5.71 4.98
N ASP A 75 20.11 5.59 3.65
CA ASP A 75 18.93 5.75 2.81
C ASP A 75 17.88 4.66 3.07
N ARG A 76 18.31 3.41 3.29
CA ARG A 76 17.40 2.32 3.68
C ARG A 76 16.80 2.58 5.06
N SER A 77 17.61 2.98 6.04
CA SER A 77 17.14 3.30 7.40
C SER A 77 16.14 4.45 7.39
N ARG A 78 16.44 5.54 6.67
CA ARG A 78 15.54 6.69 6.53
C ARG A 78 14.21 6.30 5.88
N ARG A 79 14.24 5.49 4.81
CA ARG A 79 13.01 4.99 4.17
C ARG A 79 12.20 4.09 5.10
N GLN A 80 12.87 3.23 5.86
CA GLN A 80 12.21 2.36 6.83
C GLN A 80 11.55 3.17 7.96
N GLN A 81 12.22 4.20 8.47
CA GLN A 81 11.65 5.10 9.49
C GLN A 81 10.39 5.81 8.98
N ILE A 82 10.41 6.33 7.76
CA ILE A 82 9.22 6.97 7.16
C ILE A 82 8.08 5.97 7.01
N ARG A 83 8.37 4.77 6.49
CA ARG A 83 7.38 3.70 6.36
C ARG A 83 6.79 3.33 7.71
N GLN A 84 7.62 3.15 8.73
CA GLN A 84 7.17 2.78 10.07
C GLN A 84 6.30 3.88 10.67
N ALA A 85 6.73 5.15 10.61
CA ALA A 85 5.95 6.28 11.11
C ALA A 85 4.56 6.38 10.43
N TYR A 86 4.49 6.08 9.13
CA TYR A 86 3.23 6.02 8.40
C TYR A 86 2.34 4.86 8.88
N LEU A 87 2.90 3.66 9.04
CA LEU A 87 2.16 2.51 9.58
C LEU A 87 1.66 2.76 10.99
N ASP A 88 2.49 3.32 11.86
CA ASP A 88 2.10 3.69 13.23
C ASP A 88 0.98 4.74 13.23
N GLN A 89 0.98 5.67 12.27
CA GLN A 89 -0.10 6.65 12.13
C GLN A 89 -1.40 5.98 11.68
N LEU A 90 -1.35 5.06 10.70
CA LEU A 90 -2.52 4.31 10.27
C LEU A 90 -3.10 3.48 11.41
N GLU A 91 -2.26 2.80 12.18
CA GLU A 91 -2.67 2.02 13.34
C GLU A 91 -3.34 2.90 14.41
N ARG A 92 -2.81 4.09 14.69
CA ARG A 92 -3.44 5.06 15.61
C ARG A 92 -4.77 5.59 15.09
N GLN A 93 -4.89 5.82 13.79
CA GLN A 93 -6.07 6.46 13.18
C GLN A 93 -7.24 5.49 12.99
N PHE A 94 -6.95 4.25 12.60
CA PHE A 94 -7.96 3.27 12.22
C PHE A 94 -8.10 2.11 13.23
N GLY A 95 -7.29 2.12 14.29
CA GLY A 95 -7.17 0.98 15.20
C GLY A 95 -6.50 -0.22 14.52
N ALA A 96 -6.16 -1.24 15.30
CA ALA A 96 -5.73 -2.53 14.78
C ALA A 96 -6.93 -3.29 14.16
N CYS A 97 -7.56 -2.72 13.13
CA CYS A 97 -8.51 -3.40 12.26
C CYS A 97 -7.70 -4.14 11.19
N PRO A 98 -7.47 -5.45 11.33
CA PRO A 98 -6.64 -6.21 10.39
C PRO A 98 -7.22 -6.18 8.97
N GLU A 99 -8.53 -5.94 8.83
CA GLU A 99 -9.21 -5.82 7.53
C GLU A 99 -8.76 -4.61 6.70
N LEU A 100 -8.18 -3.57 7.32
CA LEU A 100 -7.66 -2.38 6.62
C LEU A 100 -6.17 -2.48 6.29
N MET A 101 -5.45 -3.47 6.84
CA MET A 101 -4.03 -3.67 6.56
C MET A 101 -3.78 -4.33 5.19
N HIS A 102 -4.79 -4.96 4.62
CA HIS A 102 -4.74 -5.56 3.29
C HIS A 102 -5.77 -4.91 2.38
N ALA A 103 -5.40 -4.69 1.12
CA ALA A 103 -6.38 -4.31 0.11
C ALA A 103 -7.43 -5.42 0.00
N PRO A 104 -8.74 -5.10 -0.02
CA PRO A 104 -9.78 -6.11 -0.17
C PRO A 104 -9.59 -6.88 -1.47
N SER A 105 -9.95 -8.16 -1.48
CA SER A 105 -9.88 -8.98 -2.69
C SER A 105 -10.82 -8.44 -3.77
N ALA A 106 -10.54 -8.75 -5.04
CA ALA A 106 -11.42 -8.38 -6.14
C ALA A 106 -12.85 -8.91 -5.95
N GLU A 107 -12.99 -10.10 -5.36
CA GLU A 107 -14.30 -10.69 -5.01
C GLU A 107 -15.04 -9.86 -3.95
N THR A 108 -14.35 -9.46 -2.88
CA THR A 108 -14.94 -8.61 -1.83
C THR A 108 -15.38 -7.25 -2.39
N ILE A 109 -14.58 -6.65 -3.28
CA ILE A 109 -14.94 -5.41 -3.97
C ILE A 109 -16.19 -5.62 -4.83
N LEU A 110 -16.24 -6.70 -5.61
CA LEU A 110 -17.39 -7.01 -6.47
C LEU A 110 -18.66 -7.24 -5.65
N GLN A 111 -18.58 -7.99 -4.56
CA GLN A 111 -19.70 -8.22 -3.63
C GLN A 111 -20.22 -6.89 -3.05
N ALA A 112 -19.32 -5.99 -2.63
CA ALA A 112 -19.69 -4.67 -2.13
C ALA A 112 -20.39 -3.81 -3.20
N VAL A 113 -19.86 -3.80 -4.43
CA VAL A 113 -20.45 -3.07 -5.57
C VAL A 113 -21.86 -3.62 -5.86
N GLN A 114 -22.00 -4.95 -5.96
CA GLN A 114 -23.30 -5.60 -6.21
C GLN A 114 -24.32 -5.30 -5.10
N ALA A 115 -23.89 -5.29 -3.84
CA ALA A 115 -24.75 -4.94 -2.72
C ALA A 115 -25.22 -3.48 -2.78
N ILE A 116 -24.33 -2.53 -3.10
CA ILE A 116 -24.66 -1.12 -3.27
C ILE A 116 -25.64 -0.91 -4.43
N GLU A 117 -25.41 -1.57 -5.57
CA GLU A 117 -26.33 -1.51 -6.71
C GLU A 117 -27.70 -2.09 -6.39
N ALA A 118 -27.75 -3.22 -5.67
CA ALA A 118 -29.01 -3.83 -5.23
C ALA A 118 -29.78 -2.90 -4.28
N LEU A 119 -29.10 -2.24 -3.33
CA LEU A 119 -29.69 -1.21 -2.48
C LEU A 119 -30.23 -0.03 -3.31
N GLY A 120 -29.46 0.45 -4.29
CA GLY A 120 -29.89 1.52 -5.20
C GLY A 120 -31.18 1.17 -5.94
N ARG A 121 -31.26 -0.05 -6.50
CA ARG A 121 -32.47 -0.54 -7.17
C ARG A 121 -33.66 -0.68 -6.21
N ALA A 122 -33.43 -1.18 -5.00
CA ALA A 122 -34.47 -1.31 -3.99
C ALA A 122 -35.06 0.03 -3.57
N LEU A 123 -34.20 1.05 -3.39
CA LEU A 123 -34.64 2.41 -3.04
C LEU A 123 -35.34 3.12 -4.20
N GLN A 124 -34.95 2.86 -5.45
CA GLN A 124 -35.67 3.37 -6.63
C GLN A 124 -37.08 2.79 -6.77
N ALA A 125 -37.29 1.56 -6.32
CA ALA A 125 -38.62 0.93 -6.24
C ALA A 125 -39.44 1.38 -5.01
N ALA A 126 -38.85 2.14 -4.09
CA ALA A 126 -39.54 2.73 -2.95
C ALA A 126 -40.27 4.02 -3.36
N ARG A 127 -41.15 4.49 -2.48
CA ARG A 127 -41.73 5.82 -2.60
C ARG A 127 -40.63 6.87 -2.42
N ALA A 128 -40.65 7.96 -3.20
CA ALA A 128 -39.59 8.96 -3.23
C ALA A 128 -39.22 9.50 -1.83
N GLU A 129 -40.23 9.81 -1.01
CA GLU A 129 -40.02 10.35 0.34
C GLU A 129 -39.41 9.31 1.29
N ALA A 130 -39.68 8.01 1.07
CA ALA A 130 -39.10 6.94 1.86
C ALA A 130 -37.63 6.69 1.48
N ALA A 131 -37.30 6.78 0.19
CA ALA A 131 -35.92 6.71 -0.28
C ALA A 131 -35.09 7.89 0.23
N GLU A 132 -35.64 9.10 0.19
CA GLU A 132 -34.98 10.30 0.70
C GLU A 132 -34.78 10.25 2.21
N ALA A 133 -35.82 9.89 2.98
CA ALA A 133 -35.71 9.71 4.43
C ALA A 133 -34.65 8.66 4.80
N PHE A 134 -34.56 7.56 4.04
CA PHE A 134 -33.55 6.53 4.23
C PHE A 134 -32.13 7.09 4.06
N ILE A 135 -31.87 7.82 2.98
CA ILE A 135 -30.56 8.43 2.71
C ILE A 135 -30.20 9.43 3.82
N LEU A 136 -31.12 10.33 4.17
CA LEU A 136 -30.88 11.32 5.21
C LEU A 136 -30.57 10.67 6.57
N HIS A 137 -31.28 9.60 6.94
CA HIS A 137 -31.07 8.91 8.22
C HIS A 137 -29.79 8.05 8.22
N TYR A 138 -29.69 7.09 7.31
CA TYR A 138 -28.67 6.04 7.37
C TYR A 138 -27.35 6.43 6.71
N VAL A 139 -27.37 7.32 5.71
CA VAL A 139 -26.15 7.76 5.01
C VAL A 139 -25.64 9.06 5.60
N GLN A 140 -26.54 10.00 5.92
CA GLN A 140 -26.15 11.33 6.43
C GLN A 140 -26.28 11.49 7.95
N GLY A 141 -26.78 10.47 8.67
CA GLY A 141 -26.83 10.46 10.13
C GLY A 141 -27.85 11.42 10.76
N ARG A 142 -28.83 11.92 9.99
CA ARG A 142 -29.89 12.80 10.50
C ARG A 142 -30.79 12.06 11.49
N ARG A 143 -31.26 12.75 12.53
CA ARG A 143 -32.20 12.14 13.50
C ARG A 143 -33.61 12.08 12.92
N GLN A 144 -34.39 11.08 13.32
CA GLN A 144 -35.77 10.90 12.82
C GLN A 144 -36.68 12.11 13.13
N GLU A 145 -36.42 12.81 14.25
CA GLU A 145 -37.12 14.05 14.65
C GLU A 145 -36.83 15.22 13.68
N GLU A 146 -35.58 15.33 13.22
CA GLU A 146 -35.15 16.31 12.21
C GLU A 146 -35.84 16.03 10.88
N LEU A 147 -35.97 14.75 10.52
CA LEU A 147 -36.69 14.34 9.30
C LEU A 147 -38.19 14.64 9.38
N ALA A 148 -38.82 14.38 10.51
CA ALA A 148 -40.24 14.68 10.72
C ALA A 148 -40.51 16.19 10.51
N SER A 149 -39.62 17.03 11.03
CA SER A 149 -39.65 18.47 10.84
C SER A 149 -39.37 18.87 9.38
N HIS A 150 -38.38 18.25 8.74
CA HIS A 150 -37.98 18.51 7.35
C HIS A 150 -39.10 18.21 6.35
N PHE A 151 -39.77 17.07 6.50
CA PHE A 151 -40.86 16.63 5.63
C PHE A 151 -42.24 17.17 6.05
N ASN A 152 -42.34 17.89 7.18
CA ASN A 152 -43.59 18.35 7.78
C ASN A 152 -44.61 17.21 7.99
N VAL A 153 -44.15 16.08 8.55
CA VAL A 153 -44.97 14.89 8.86
C VAL A 153 -44.74 14.42 10.29
N SER A 154 -45.58 13.51 10.78
CA SER A 154 -45.39 12.92 12.10
C SER A 154 -44.15 12.01 12.15
N LEU A 155 -43.53 11.90 13.33
CA LEU A 155 -42.43 10.95 13.57
C LEU A 155 -42.82 9.51 13.19
N ARG A 156 -44.06 9.12 13.45
CA ARG A 156 -44.62 7.80 13.10
C ARG A 156 -44.59 7.57 11.58
N THR A 157 -44.86 8.60 10.79
CA THR A 157 -44.81 8.53 9.31
C THR A 157 -43.38 8.26 8.84
N VAL A 158 -42.40 8.99 9.38
CA VAL A 158 -40.97 8.79 9.07
C VAL A 158 -40.53 7.37 9.43
N GLN A 159 -40.89 6.88 10.63
CA GLN A 159 -40.58 5.52 11.05
C GLN A 159 -41.20 4.47 10.13
N GLY A 160 -42.43 4.69 9.66
CA GLY A 160 -43.09 3.83 8.68
C GLY A 160 -42.34 3.80 7.34
N TRP A 161 -41.92 4.95 6.83
CA TRP A 161 -41.12 5.04 5.62
C TRP A 161 -39.77 4.32 5.74
N LEU A 162 -39.04 4.54 6.84
CA LEU A 162 -37.76 3.88 7.09
C LEU A 162 -37.91 2.35 7.20
N ALA A 163 -38.93 1.88 7.91
CA ALA A 163 -39.23 0.45 8.03
C ALA A 163 -39.56 -0.16 6.66
N GLN A 164 -40.39 0.51 5.85
CA GLN A 164 -40.73 0.04 4.50
C GLN A 164 -39.48 -0.03 3.60
N ALA A 165 -38.64 1.01 3.62
CA ALA A 165 -37.41 1.07 2.84
C ALA A 165 -36.44 -0.07 3.24
N LEU A 166 -36.27 -0.32 4.54
CA LEU A 166 -35.46 -1.43 5.05
C LEU A 166 -35.99 -2.80 4.61
N ILE A 167 -37.31 -3.03 4.67
CA ILE A 167 -37.91 -4.29 4.23
C ILE A 167 -37.68 -4.50 2.72
N GLN A 168 -37.82 -3.46 1.91
CA GLN A 168 -37.54 -3.55 0.47
C GLN A 168 -36.07 -3.85 0.20
N CYS A 169 -35.15 -3.14 0.87
CA CYS A 169 -33.72 -3.38 0.77
C CYS A 169 -33.37 -4.83 1.16
N HIS A 170 -33.93 -5.32 2.27
CA HIS A 170 -33.68 -6.69 2.72
C HIS A 170 -34.18 -7.74 1.71
N ARG A 171 -35.35 -7.55 1.10
CA ARG A 171 -35.86 -8.46 0.07
C ARG A 171 -34.98 -8.50 -1.17
N HIS A 172 -34.47 -7.36 -1.62
CA HIS A 172 -33.59 -7.29 -2.78
C HIS A 172 -32.19 -7.84 -2.53
N LEU A 173 -31.69 -7.75 -1.29
CA LEU A 173 -30.40 -8.33 -0.89
C LEU A 173 -30.49 -9.83 -0.59
N ALA A 174 -31.65 -10.31 -0.10
CA ALA A 174 -31.89 -11.71 0.22
C ALA A 174 -32.30 -12.56 -1.00
N ALA A 175 -32.48 -11.97 -2.17
CA ALA A 175 -32.67 -12.68 -3.44
C ALA A 175 -31.30 -12.89 -4.11
N PRO A 176 -30.64 -14.05 -3.93
CA PRO A 176 -29.36 -14.31 -4.55
C PRO A 176 -29.63 -14.75 -6.00
N GLY A 177 -29.22 -13.94 -6.96
CA GLY A 177 -29.11 -14.34 -8.37
C GLY A 177 -30.44 -14.62 -9.09
N ALA A 178 -30.92 -13.62 -9.83
CA ALA A 178 -31.62 -13.85 -11.09
C ALA A 178 -30.71 -13.37 -12.21
#